data_AF-A0A139WYF3-F1
#
_entry.id   AF-A0A139WYF3-F1
#
_cell.length_a   1.000
_cell.length_b   1.000
_cell.length_c   1.000
_cell.angle_alpha   90.00
_cell.angle_beta   90.00
_cell.angle_gamma   90.00
#
_symmetry.space_group_name_H-M   'P 1'
#
loop_
_entity.id
_entity.type
_entity.pdbx_description
1 polymer ?
#
loop_
_entity_poly.entity_id
_entity_poly.type
_entity_poly.pdbx_seq_one_letter_code
_entity_poly.pdbx_strand_id
1 'polypeptide(L)'
;MYLSRAVLGLSYLWTGSINGIKLQVWATWLFYAVLIDLGDAIADELSLPFDRISLEMTYRGLYHFSVAYDKGQADDPVKYFTAQENQDLGVVKSVRKPVSQLDLSPFPAPS
;
A
#
# COMPACT_ATOMS: atom_id res chain seq x y z
N MET A 1 31.21 -9.42 43.58
CA MET A 1 30.46 -10.67 43.30
C MET A 1 29.25 -10.31 42.46
N TYR A 2 29.41 -10.16 41.15
CA TYR A 2 28.30 -9.89 40.23
C TYR A 2 27.65 -11.22 39.88
N LEU A 3 26.60 -11.55 40.64
CA LEU A 3 25.82 -12.76 40.42
C LEU A 3 25.10 -12.64 39.06
N SER A 4 25.71 -13.23 38.04
CA SER A 4 25.06 -13.89 36.91
C SER A 4 23.77 -13.26 36.37
N ARG A 5 23.91 -12.26 35.48
CA ARG A 5 22.90 -11.99 34.43
C ARG A 5 22.94 -13.11 33.39
N ALA A 6 22.40 -14.27 33.73
CA ALA A 6 22.21 -15.36 32.80
C ALA A 6 20.98 -16.18 33.20
N VAL A 7 19.79 -15.59 33.05
CA VAL A 7 18.55 -16.35 32.85
C VAL A 7 18.26 -16.35 31.34
N LEU A 8 19.18 -17.01 30.65
CA LEU A 8 19.11 -17.76 29.39
C LEU A 8 17.80 -17.65 28.57
N GLY A 9 17.60 -16.52 27.91
CA GLY A 9 16.56 -16.34 26.88
C GLY A 9 16.53 -14.93 26.28
N LEU A 10 16.77 -13.90 27.09
CA LEU A 10 16.73 -12.50 26.63
C LEU A 10 18.03 -11.97 26.01
N SER A 11 19.20 -12.47 26.44
CA SER A 11 20.49 -11.93 25.99
C SER A 11 20.88 -12.34 24.56
N TYR A 12 20.37 -13.45 24.04
CA TYR A 12 20.59 -13.85 22.64
C TYR A 12 19.72 -13.05 21.66
N LEU A 13 18.51 -12.69 22.07
CA LEU A 13 17.71 -11.68 21.38
C LEU A 13 18.40 -10.32 21.43
N TRP A 14 19.02 -9.92 22.54
CA TRP A 14 19.55 -8.55 22.68
C TRP A 14 20.73 -8.20 21.75
N THR A 15 21.66 -9.13 21.51
CA THR A 15 22.85 -8.85 20.65
C THR A 15 22.68 -9.34 19.21
N GLY A 16 21.89 -10.39 18.98
CA GLY A 16 21.47 -10.82 17.65
C GLY A 16 20.35 -9.95 17.04
N SER A 17 19.53 -9.29 17.87
CA SER A 17 18.44 -8.45 17.36
C SER A 17 18.83 -7.03 17.00
N ILE A 18 19.95 -6.44 17.42
CA ILE A 18 20.27 -5.08 16.93
C ILE A 18 20.50 -5.08 15.41
N ASN A 19 21.24 -6.06 14.89
CA ASN A 19 21.42 -6.22 13.45
C ASN A 19 20.14 -6.72 12.76
N GLY A 20 19.36 -7.60 13.40
CA GLY A 20 18.06 -8.05 12.90
C GLY A 20 17.01 -6.94 12.83
N ILE A 21 16.91 -6.09 13.86
CA ILE A 21 16.03 -4.92 13.95
C ILE A 21 16.46 -3.89 12.93
N LYS A 22 17.78 -3.62 12.81
CA LYS A 22 18.29 -2.74 11.75
C LYS A 22 17.90 -3.26 10.37
N LEU A 23 18.11 -4.55 10.11
CA LEU A 23 17.75 -5.17 8.84
C LEU A 23 16.24 -5.11 8.59
N GLN A 24 15.41 -5.35 9.62
CA GLN A 24 13.96 -5.26 9.51
C GLN A 24 13.49 -3.83 9.21
N VAL A 25 14.07 -2.83 9.86
CA VAL A 25 13.79 -1.42 9.56
C VAL A 25 14.19 -1.10 8.12
N TRP A 26 15.41 -1.47 7.71
CA TRP A 26 15.87 -1.28 6.34
C TRP A 26 14.97 -1.99 5.32
N ALA A 27 14.55 -3.22 5.61
CA ALA A 27 13.64 -3.98 4.75
C ALA A 27 12.29 -3.29 4.62
N THR A 28 11.69 -2.82 5.71
CA THR A 28 10.43 -2.07 5.67
C THR A 28 10.56 -0.77 4.88
N TRP A 29 11.66 -0.02 5.08
CA TRP A 29 11.92 1.21 4.33
C TRP A 29 12.10 0.95 2.84
N LEU A 30 12.90 -0.06 2.47
CA LEU A 30 13.13 -0.43 1.08
C LEU A 30 11.83 -0.94 0.42
N PHE A 31 11.06 -1.75 1.13
CA PHE A 31 9.77 -2.22 0.67
C PHE A 31 8.81 -1.06 0.40
N TYR A 32 8.73 -0.09 1.32
CA TYR A 32 7.89 1.08 1.15
C TYR A 32 8.36 1.97 -0.01
N ALA A 33 9.68 2.11 -0.20
CA ALA A 33 10.24 2.85 -1.33
C ALA A 33 9.86 2.22 -2.68
N VAL A 34 9.97 0.89 -2.80
CA VAL A 34 9.55 0.15 -4.00
C VAL A 34 8.04 0.29 -4.24
N LEU A 35 7.23 0.26 -3.18
CA LEU A 35 5.79 0.41 -3.30
C LEU A 35 5.38 1.82 -3.74
N ILE A 36 6.08 2.86 -3.26
CA ILE A 36 5.88 4.24 -3.73
C ILE A 36 6.25 4.35 -5.21
N ASP A 37 7.43 3.85 -5.59
CA ASP A 37 7.92 3.90 -6.97
C ASP A 37 6.95 3.22 -7.96
N LEU A 38 6.44 2.04 -7.58
CA LEU A 38 5.40 1.35 -8.34
C LEU A 38 4.10 2.17 -8.43
N GLY A 39 3.68 2.78 -7.32
CA GLY A 39 2.49 3.63 -7.29
C GLY A 39 2.62 4.86 -8.18
N ASP A 40 3.81 5.46 -8.25
CA ASP A 40 4.12 6.60 -9.11
C ASP A 40 4.10 6.20 -10.59
N ALA A 41 4.73 5.07 -10.93
CA ALA A 41 4.68 4.53 -12.29
C ALA A 41 3.24 4.20 -12.76
N ILE A 42 2.39 3.67 -11.87
CA ILE A 42 0.97 3.45 -12.16
C ILE A 42 0.23 4.80 -12.35
N ALA A 43 0.54 5.81 -11.53
CA ALA A 43 -0.05 7.13 -11.63
C ALA A 43 0.29 7.79 -12.98
N ASP A 44 1.56 7.73 -13.38
CA ASP A 44 2.07 8.25 -14.65
C ASP A 44 1.40 7.56 -15.85
N GLU A 45 1.33 6.23 -15.85
CA GLU A 45 0.70 5.46 -16.93
C GLU A 45 -0.80 5.78 -17.06
N LEU A 46 -1.50 6.00 -15.93
CA LEU A 46 -2.90 6.43 -15.92
C LEU A 46 -3.10 7.93 -16.15
N SER A 47 -2.02 8.72 -16.20
CA SER A 47 -2.06 10.19 -16.23
C SER A 47 -2.89 10.80 -15.09
N LEU A 48 -2.82 10.20 -13.90
CA LEU A 48 -3.51 10.64 -12.70
C LEU A 48 -2.52 11.17 -11.66
N PRO A 49 -2.90 12.14 -10.82
CA PRO A 49 -2.03 12.55 -9.72
C PRO A 49 -1.86 11.40 -8.71
N PHE A 50 -0.66 11.21 -8.19
CA PHE A 50 -0.32 10.14 -7.24
C PHE A 50 -1.26 10.06 -6.02
N ASP A 51 -1.84 11.17 -5.56
CA ASP A 51 -2.83 11.19 -4.47
C ASP A 51 -4.07 10.31 -4.76
N ARG A 52 -4.39 10.11 -6.04
CA ARG A 52 -5.46 9.21 -6.50
C ARG A 52 -5.09 7.74 -6.39
N ILE A 53 -3.82 7.39 -6.26
CA ILE A 53 -3.39 6.00 -6.15
C ILE A 53 -3.42 5.56 -4.68
N SER A 54 -3.98 4.39 -4.44
CA SER A 54 -4.03 3.76 -3.12
C SER A 54 -2.88 2.76 -2.98
N LEU A 55 -1.87 3.12 -2.19
CA LEU A 55 -0.74 2.23 -1.90
C LEU A 55 -1.19 0.93 -1.21
N GLU A 56 -2.19 1.00 -0.32
CA GLU A 56 -2.74 -0.20 0.34
C GLU A 56 -3.35 -1.16 -0.68
N MET A 57 -4.15 -0.65 -1.62
CA MET A 57 -4.78 -1.49 -2.63
C MET A 57 -3.77 -1.98 -3.67
N THR A 58 -2.73 -1.18 -3.96
CA THR A 58 -1.59 -1.63 -4.78
C THR A 58 -0.88 -2.80 -4.12
N TYR A 59 -0.57 -2.70 -2.82
CA TYR A 59 0.00 -3.79 -2.04
C TYR A 59 -0.87 -5.05 -2.01
N ARG A 60 -2.19 -4.90 -1.78
CA ARG A 60 -3.12 -6.05 -1.84
C ARG A 60 -3.21 -6.65 -3.24
N GLY A 61 -3.17 -5.80 -4.26
CA GLY A 61 -3.18 -6.16 -5.68
C GLY A 61 -1.94 -6.94 -6.13
N LEU A 62 -0.77 -6.71 -5.50
CA LEU A 62 0.47 -7.44 -5.80
C LEU A 62 0.31 -8.96 -5.64
N TYR A 63 -0.54 -9.41 -4.71
CA TYR A 63 -0.86 -10.84 -4.60
C TYR A 63 -1.55 -11.38 -5.86
N HIS A 64 -2.51 -10.62 -6.41
CA HIS A 64 -3.22 -10.99 -7.64
C HIS A 64 -2.28 -10.97 -8.85
N PHE A 65 -1.41 -9.96 -8.94
CA PHE A 65 -0.37 -9.90 -9.96
C PHE A 65 0.57 -11.11 -9.88
N SER A 66 1.07 -11.48 -8.69
CA SER A 66 1.96 -12.62 -8.54
C SER A 66 1.34 -13.93 -9.01
N VAL A 67 0.03 -14.13 -8.79
CA VAL A 67 -0.70 -15.31 -9.28
C VAL A 67 -0.88 -15.25 -10.80
N ALA A 68 -1.15 -14.08 -11.36
CA ALA A 68 -1.25 -13.90 -12.82
C ALA A 68 0.10 -14.11 -13.51
N TYR A 69 1.19 -13.66 -12.88
CA TYR A 69 2.56 -13.85 -13.36
C TYR A 69 2.97 -15.32 -13.38
N ASP A 70 2.70 -16.06 -12.29
CA ASP A 70 2.96 -17.51 -12.22
C ASP A 70 2.21 -18.29 -13.30
N LYS A 71 1.00 -17.83 -13.66
CA LYS A 71 0.20 -18.40 -14.76
C LYS A 71 0.60 -17.92 -16.16
N GLY A 72 1.59 -17.05 -16.28
CA GLY A 72 2.04 -16.45 -17.54
C GLY A 72 1.01 -15.50 -18.18
N GLN A 73 0.06 -14.97 -17.39
CA GLN A 73 -1.01 -14.09 -17.85
C GLN A 73 -0.62 -12.61 -17.80
N ALA A 74 0.38 -12.26 -16.98
CA ALA A 74 0.88 -10.89 -16.83
C ALA A 74 2.39 -10.91 -16.60
N ASP A 75 3.12 -10.01 -17.22
CA ASP A 75 4.59 -9.90 -17.09
C ASP A 75 4.99 -8.57 -16.44
N ASP A 76 4.23 -7.52 -16.73
CA ASP A 76 4.47 -6.15 -16.29
C ASP A 76 3.44 -5.73 -15.22
N PRO A 77 3.89 -5.39 -14.00
CA PRO A 77 2.98 -5.01 -12.92
C PRO A 77 2.25 -3.69 -13.19
N VAL A 78 2.90 -2.72 -13.84
CA VAL A 78 2.29 -1.42 -14.16
C VAL A 78 1.15 -1.64 -15.14
N LYS A 79 1.40 -2.36 -16.23
CA LYS A 79 0.37 -2.70 -17.24
C LYS A 79 -0.76 -3.54 -16.65
N TYR A 80 -0.45 -4.43 -15.71
CA TYR A 80 -1.46 -5.24 -15.05
C TYR A 80 -2.43 -4.37 -14.24
N PHE A 81 -1.94 -3.37 -13.51
CA PHE A 81 -2.79 -2.48 -12.71
C PHE A 81 -3.50 -1.40 -13.52
N THR A 82 -2.97 -1.01 -14.68
CA THR A 82 -3.63 -0.04 -15.56
C THR A 82 -4.63 -0.67 -16.53
N ALA A 83 -4.56 -1.98 -16.75
CA ALA A 83 -5.50 -2.72 -17.59
C ALA A 83 -6.94 -2.54 -17.10
N GLN A 84 -7.86 -2.30 -18.05
CA GLN A 84 -9.26 -2.04 -17.76
C GLN A 84 -9.96 -3.20 -17.04
N GLU A 85 -9.52 -4.43 -17.31
CA GLU A 85 -10.01 -5.66 -16.68
C GLU A 85 -9.67 -5.77 -15.17
N ASN A 86 -8.62 -5.06 -14.72
CA ASN A 86 -8.12 -5.11 -13.34
C ASN A 86 -8.42 -3.83 -12.55
N GLN A 87 -9.19 -2.90 -13.12
CA GLN A 87 -9.59 -1.66 -12.43
C GLN A 87 -10.43 -1.93 -11.16
N ASP A 88 -11.07 -3.09 -11.07
CA ASP A 88 -11.82 -3.55 -9.90
C ASP A 88 -10.94 -3.78 -8.65
N LEU A 89 -9.61 -3.86 -8.81
CA LEU A 89 -8.67 -3.99 -7.70
C LEU A 89 -8.62 -2.72 -6.81
N GLY A 90 -9.30 -1.64 -7.18
CA GLY A 90 -9.45 -0.46 -6.33
C GLY A 90 -8.16 0.34 -6.12
N VAL A 91 -7.18 0.17 -7.00
CA VAL A 91 -5.90 0.90 -6.99
C VAL A 91 -6.13 2.40 -7.16
N VAL A 92 -7.09 2.80 -7.99
CA VAL A 92 -7.51 4.20 -8.15
C VAL A 92 -8.60 4.52 -7.14
N LYS A 93 -8.35 5.46 -6.24
CA LYS A 93 -9.32 5.98 -5.27
C LYS A 93 -10.48 6.65 -6.00
N SER A 94 -11.70 6.27 -5.64
CA SER A 94 -12.90 6.92 -6.18
C SER A 94 -13.04 8.35 -5.67
N VAL A 95 -13.44 9.26 -6.56
CA VAL A 95 -13.76 10.63 -6.17
C VAL A 95 -15.06 10.60 -5.38
N ARG A 96 -15.01 10.88 -4.08
CA ARG A 96 -16.23 11.02 -3.29
C ARG A 96 -17.08 12.15 -3.89
N LYS A 97 -18.35 11.86 -4.21
CA LYS A 97 -19.29 12.91 -4.64
C LYS A 97 -19.35 13.99 -3.56
N PRO A 98 -19.29 15.28 -3.92
CA PRO A 98 -19.47 16.34 -2.95
C PRO A 98 -20.82 16.11 -2.27
N VAL A 99 -20.81 16.16 -0.94
CA VAL A 99 -22.04 16.07 -0.15
C VAL A 99 -22.88 17.27 -0.57
N SER A 100 -23.96 17.05 -1.32
CA SER A 100 -24.96 18.08 -1.56
C SER A 100 -25.38 18.58 -0.19
N GLN A 101 -25.14 19.86 0.10
CA GLN A 101 -25.68 20.47 1.30
C GLN A 101 -27.19 20.29 1.23
N LEU A 102 -27.73 19.46 2.13
CA LEU A 102 -29.16 19.36 2.32
C LEU A 102 -29.61 20.76 2.71
N ASP A 103 -30.51 21.34 1.93
CA ASP A 103 -31.14 22.60 2.29
C ASP A 103 -31.99 22.32 3.54
N LEU A 104 -31.48 22.76 4.70
CA LEU A 104 -32.14 22.64 5.99
C LEU A 104 -33.01 23.87 6.29
N SER A 105 -33.35 24.67 5.27
CA SER A 105 -34.28 25.77 5.44
C SER A 105 -35.62 25.25 5.97
N PRO A 106 -36.19 25.88 7.02
CA PRO A 106 -37.44 25.42 7.64
C PRO A 106 -38.66 25.55 6.74
N PHE A 107 -38.54 26.27 5.62
CA PHE A 107 -39.58 26.40 4.60
C PHE A 107 -38.93 26.43 3.20
N PRO A 108 -39.12 25.40 2.36
CA PRO A 108 -38.74 25.50 0.95
C PRO A 108 -39.64 26.54 0.26
N ALA A 109 -39.05 27.40 -0.57
CA ALA A 109 -39.80 28.37 -1.35
C ALA A 109 -40.74 27.64 -2.35
N PRO A 110 -41.99 28.09 -2.52
CA PRO A 110 -42.90 27.49 -3.50
C PRO A 110 -42.33 27.69 -4.91
N SER A 111 -42.33 26.59 -5.67
CA SER A 111 -41.94 26.46 -7.08
C SER A 111 -42.78 27.33 -8.00
#